data_AF-A0AA38LRX8-F1
#
_entry.id   AF-A0AA38LRX8-F1
#
_cell.length_a   1.000
_cell.length_b   1.000
_cell.length_c   1.000
_cell.angle_alpha   90.00
_cell.angle_beta   90.00
_cell.angle_gamma   90.00
#
_symmetry.space_group_name_H-M   'P 1'
#
loop_
_entity.id
_entity.type
_entity.pdbx_description
1 polymer ?
#
loop_
_entity_poly.entity_id
_entity_poly.type
_entity_poly.pdbx_seq_one_letter_code
_entity_poly.pdbx_strand_id
1 'polypeptide(L)' 'MFGLRAWPTPIVKPLWPFMIGSALTFAGVWKLQNVALQSEEARNDPKNPFAKTAKSGGH' A
#
# COMPACT_ATOMS: atom_id res chain seq x y z
N MET A 1 36.98 14.37 9.56
CA MET A 1 35.76 14.24 8.75
C MET A 1 34.63 14.92 9.51
N PHE A 2 34.19 16.11 9.08
CA PHE A 2 33.02 16.75 9.67
C PHE A 2 31.78 16.00 9.15
N GLY A 3 31.20 15.15 9.98
CA GLY A 3 29.98 14.42 9.63
C GLY A 3 28.82 15.39 9.40
N LEU A 4 27.86 14.99 8.56
CA LEU A 4 26.61 15.75 8.40
C LEU A 4 25.92 15.82 9.76
N ARG A 5 25.85 17.04 10.33
CA ARG A 5 25.10 17.27 11.56
C ARG A 5 23.61 17.21 11.25
N ALA A 6 22.88 16.30 11.92
CA ALA A 6 21.43 16.29 11.88
C ALA A 6 20.90 17.45 12.73
N TRP A 7 20.01 18.25 12.15
CA TRP A 7 19.37 19.38 12.82
C TRP A 7 17.90 19.05 13.07
N PRO A 8 17.34 19.42 14.24
CA PRO A 8 15.95 19.10 14.58
C PRO A 8 14.98 20.01 13.83
N THR A 9 14.86 19.82 12.52
CA THR A 9 13.92 20.56 11.67
C THR A 9 12.50 20.03 11.90
N PRO A 10 11.51 20.91 12.11
CA PRO A 10 10.14 20.49 12.39
C PRO A 10 9.47 19.98 11.11
N ILE A 11 9.64 18.69 10.79
CA ILE A 11 9.07 18.06 9.58
C ILE A 11 7.63 17.60 9.76
N VAL A 12 7.27 17.06 10.93
CA VAL A 12 5.94 16.47 11.16
C VAL A 12 4.84 17.53 11.18
N LYS A 13 5.09 18.66 11.86
CA LYS A 13 4.09 19.72 12.07
C LYS A 13 3.55 20.35 10.77
N PRO A 14 4.37 20.64 9.75
CA PRO A 14 3.85 21.08 8.45
C PRO A 14 3.43 19.93 7.52
N LEU A 15 4.06 18.75 7.61
CA LEU A 15 3.85 17.69 6.62
C LEU A 15 2.78 16.65 6.99
N TRP A 16 2.22 16.68 8.19
CA TRP A 16 1.19 15.70 8.61
C TRP A 16 -0.04 15.60 7.69
N PRO A 17 -0.54 16.67 7.02
CA PRO A 17 -1.68 16.51 6.12
C PRO A 17 -1.33 15.63 4.91
N PHE A 18 -0.09 15.70 4.41
CA PHE A 18 0.39 14.84 3.33
C PHE A 18 0.57 13.39 3.78
N MET A 19 1.05 13.17 5.00
CA MET A 19 1.15 11.83 5.58
C MET A 19 -0.23 11.17 5.74
N ILE A 20 -1.25 11.94 6.11
CA ILE A 20 -2.63 11.43 6.16
C ILE A 20 -3.16 11.20 4.75
N GLY A 21 -2.97 12.14 3.83
CA GLY A 21 -3.39 11.98 2.43
C GLY A 21 -2.79 10.73 1.79
N SER A 22 -1.51 10.45 2.03
CA SER A 22 -0.86 9.24 1.53
C SER A 22 -1.42 7.98 2.17
N ALA A 23 -1.66 7.98 3.49
CA ALA A 23 -2.27 6.85 4.19
C ALA A 23 -3.68 6.54 3.66
N LEU A 24 -4.50 7.56 3.45
CA LEU A 24 -5.84 7.42 2.87
C LEU A 24 -5.79 6.91 1.43
N THR A 25 -4.91 7.46 0.60
CA THR A 25 -4.73 7.02 -0.79
C THR A 25 -4.29 5.57 -0.84
N PHE A 26 -3.33 5.18 -0.01
CA PHE A 26 -2.85 3.81 0.09
C PHE A 26 -3.97 2.86 0.51
N ALA A 27 -4.75 3.22 1.54
CA ALA A 27 -5.89 2.41 1.98
C ALA A 27 -6.97 2.28 0.89
N GLY A 28 -7.25 3.36 0.16
CA GLY A 28 -8.19 3.36 -0.97
C GLY A 28 -7.72 2.45 -2.10
N VAL A 29 -6.48 2.61 -2.54
CA VAL A 29 -5.87 1.77 -3.60
C VAL A 29 -5.84 0.31 -3.18
N TRP A 30 -5.50 0.01 -1.93
CA TRP A 30 -5.49 -1.36 -1.42
C TRP A 30 -6.86 -2.02 -1.50
N LYS A 31 -7.94 -1.32 -1.11
CA LYS A 31 -9.31 -1.84 -1.26
C LYS A 31 -9.70 -2.04 -2.73
N LEU A 32 -9.37 -1.10 -3.60
CA LEU A 32 -9.68 -1.19 -5.03
C LEU A 32 -8.94 -2.36 -5.69
N GLN A 33 -7.67 -2.59 -5.33
CA GLN A 33 -6.90 -3.73 -5.82
C GLN A 33 -7.54 -5.07 -5.42
N ASN A 34 -8.01 -5.21 -4.17
CA ASN A 34 -8.68 -6.44 -3.73
C ASN A 34 -9.94 -6.75 -4.56
N VAL A 35 -10.74 -5.72 -4.89
CA VAL A 35 -11.92 -5.88 -5.75
C VAL A 35 -11.53 -6.19 -7.19
N ALA A 36 -10.56 -5.44 -7.75
CA ALA A 36 -10.12 -5.63 -9.12
C ALA A 36 -9.57 -7.04 -9.36
N LEU A 37 -8.84 -7.59 -8.40
CA LEU A 37 -8.28 -8.94 -8.49
C LEU A 37 -9.32 -10.07 -8.31
N GLN A 38 -10.56 -9.75 -7.91
CA GLN A 38 -11.69 -10.68 -7.86
C GLN A 38 -12.55 -10.64 -9.13
N SER A 39 -12.27 -9.73 -10.07
CA SER A 39 -12.94 -9.68 -11.38
C SER A 39 -12.69 -10.97 -12.17
N GLU A 40 -13.62 -11.31 -13.06
CA GLU A 40 -13.57 -12.55 -13.84
C GLU A 40 -12.34 -12.62 -14.75
N GLU A 41 -11.94 -11.49 -15.32
CA GLU A 41 -10.73 -11.35 -16.13
C GLU A 41 -9.45 -11.58 -15.30
N ALA A 42 -9.35 -10.95 -14.12
CA ALA A 42 -8.16 -11.04 -13.28
C ALA A 42 -8.05 -12.37 -12.53
N ARG A 43 -9.17 -13.08 -12.29
CA ARG A 43 -9.20 -14.38 -11.59
C ARG A 43 -8.44 -15.48 -12.33
N ASN A 44 -8.43 -15.43 -13.65
CA ASN A 44 -7.79 -16.43 -14.50
C ASN A 44 -6.31 -16.10 -14.79
N ASP A 45 -5.81 -14.94 -14.34
CA ASP A 45 -4.41 -14.58 -14.53
C ASP A 45 -3.49 -15.35 -13.55
N PRO A 46 -2.50 -16.12 -14.03
CA PRO A 46 -1.56 -16.86 -13.19
C PRO A 46 -0.69 -15.97 -12.28
N LYS A 47 -0.62 -14.67 -12.55
CA LYS A 47 0.09 -13.68 -11.73
C LYS A 47 -0.75 -13.13 -10.59
N ASN A 48 -2.06 -13.42 -10.56
CA ASN A 48 -2.93 -12.95 -9.50
C ASN A 48 -2.58 -13.63 -8.17
N PRO A 49 -2.14 -12.88 -7.14
CA PRO A 49 -1.80 -13.46 -5.85
C PRO A 49 -3.00 -14.09 -5.13
N PHE A 50 -4.24 -13.64 -5.42
CA PHE A 50 -5.45 -14.23 -4.86
C PHE A 50 -5.75 -15.63 -5.40
N ALA A 51 -5.33 -15.95 -6.62
CA ALA A 51 -5.45 -17.31 -7.17
C ALA A 51 -4.58 -18.31 -6.38
N LYS A 52 -3.44 -17.86 -5.84
CA LYS A 52 -2.57 -18.67 -4.98
C LYS A 52 -3.10 -18.78 -3.55
N THR A 53 -3.69 -17.70 -3.05
CA THR A 53 -4.22 -17.63 -1.67
C THR A 53 -5.52 -18.43 -1.51
N ALA A 54 -6.42 -18.43 -2.51
CA ALA A 54 -7.60 -19.29 -2.52
C ALA A 54 -7.26 -20.80 -2.49
N LYS A 55 -6.06 -21.17 -2.99
CA LYS A 55 -5.55 -22.54 -2.96
C LYS A 55 -4.83 -22.89 -1.64
N SER A 56 -4.47 -21.90 -0.83
CA SER A 56 -3.70 -22.04 0.42
C SER A 56 -4.52 -21.73 1.69
N GLY A 57 -5.65 -21.04 1.57
CA GLY A 57 -6.51 -20.61 2.68
C GLY A 57 -7.86 -21.32 2.69
N GLY A 58 -7.83 -22.66 2.56
CA GLY A 58 -9.00 -23.49 2.82
C GLY A 58 -9.41 -23.39 4.30
N HIS A 59 -10.45 -22.60 4.54
CA HIS A 59 -11.53 -22.96 5.46
C HIS A 59 -12.67 -23.55 4.64
#